data_AF-D1A5Q8-F1
#
_entry.id   AF-D1A5Q8-F1
#
_cell.length_a   1.000
_cell.length_b   1.000
_cell.length_c   1.000
_cell.angle_alpha   90.00
_cell.angle_beta   90.00
_cell.angle_gamma   90.00
#
_symmetry.space_group_name_H-M   'P 1'
#
loop_
_entity.id
_entity.type
_entity.pdbx_description
1 polymer ?
#
loop_
_entity_poly.entity_id
_entity_poly.type
_entity_poly.pdbx_seq_one_letter_code
_entity_poly.pdbx_strand_id
1 'polypeptide(L)'
;MLLAFVVMLATWFVTAVCRSGRRQDGGGGHPESMTKVLEPEDEEYLAWLADRHWPADEYLDLERQWRAELAIEGMPDPHPCPGCRRREEDVWPCRMCGLLLHAGCGHGMRKRRVVRPYRTRDMQAEAVIAEWICVNCSSVVALDLDQEPEED
;
A
#
# COMPACT_ATOMS: atom_id res chain seq x y z
N MET A 1 14.49 61.55 13.36
CA MET A 1 14.84 60.38 14.21
C MET A 1 13.60 59.66 14.76
N LEU A 2 12.57 60.37 15.24
CA LEU A 2 11.30 59.77 15.72
C LEU A 2 10.57 58.88 14.69
N LEU A 3 10.49 59.31 13.42
CA LEU A 3 9.83 58.56 12.35
C LEU A 3 10.47 57.20 12.05
N ALA A 4 11.81 57.11 12.16
CA ALA A 4 12.53 55.86 11.97
C ALA A 4 12.24 54.85 13.09
N PHE A 5 12.14 55.32 14.34
CA PHE A 5 11.79 54.47 15.48
C PHE A 5 10.37 53.90 15.39
N VAL A 6 9.40 54.69 14.90
CA VAL A 6 8.01 54.24 14.75
C VAL A 6 7.90 53.15 13.68
N VAL A 7 8.59 53.32 12.55
CA VAL A 7 8.60 52.30 11.48
C VAL A 7 9.29 51.02 11.94
N MET A 8 10.39 51.12 12.69
CA MET A 8 11.09 49.96 13.25
C MET A 8 10.23 49.22 14.29
N LEU A 9 9.53 49.95 15.16
CA LEU A 9 8.61 49.34 16.13
C LEU A 9 7.42 48.67 15.44
N ALA A 10 6.84 49.30 14.41
CA ALA A 10 5.71 48.71 13.67
C ALA A 10 6.13 47.42 12.93
N THR A 11 7.30 47.41 12.29
CA THR A 11 7.82 46.20 11.62
C THR A 11 8.21 45.11 12.63
N TRP A 12 8.72 45.48 13.80
CA TRP A 12 9.00 44.52 14.88
C TRP A 12 7.72 43.91 15.46
N PHE A 13 6.66 44.72 15.66
CA PHE A 13 5.36 44.22 16.12
C PHE A 13 4.70 43.29 15.10
N VAL A 14 4.72 43.61 13.80
CA VAL A 14 4.16 42.74 12.76
C VAL A 14 4.92 41.40 12.67
N THR A 15 6.25 41.43 12.73
CA THR A 15 7.06 40.20 12.69
C THR A 15 6.95 39.37 13.98
N ALA A 16 6.78 40.00 15.14
CA ALA A 16 6.52 39.31 16.40
C ALA A 16 5.13 38.64 16.42
N VAL A 17 4.08 39.33 15.97
CA VAL A 17 2.72 38.78 15.93
C VAL A 17 2.61 37.64 14.91
N CYS A 18 3.23 37.75 13.73
CA CYS A 18 3.24 36.67 12.74
C CYS A 18 4.08 35.46 13.17
N ARG A 19 5.13 35.62 13.99
CA ARG A 19 5.94 34.49 14.51
C ARG A 19 5.29 33.78 15.69
N SER A 20 4.49 34.46 16.50
CA SER A 20 3.82 33.86 17.67
C SER A 20 2.70 32.89 17.30
N GLY A 21 2.23 32.88 16.04
CA GLY A 21 1.15 31.99 15.59
C GLY A 21 1.56 30.58 15.13
N ARG A 22 2.85 30.20 15.15
CA ARG A 22 3.26 28.91 14.56
C ARG A 22 4.31 28.11 15.35
N ARG A 23 4.31 28.20 16.68
CA ARG A 23 5.02 27.24 17.53
C ARG A 23 4.47 27.24 18.97
N GLN A 24 3.47 26.41 19.18
CA GLN A 24 3.21 25.72 20.45
C GLN A 24 3.18 24.23 20.08
N ASP A 25 4.24 23.51 20.44
CA ASP A 25 4.27 22.52 21.54
C ASP A 25 3.58 21.21 21.11
N GLY A 26 4.24 20.05 21.11
CA GLY A 26 5.21 19.60 22.08
C GLY A 26 4.62 18.35 22.73
N GLY A 27 5.06 17.17 22.26
CA GLY A 27 4.71 15.91 22.87
C GLY A 27 5.50 14.80 22.20
N GLY A 28 6.42 14.18 22.93
CA GLY A 28 7.15 12.98 22.51
C GLY A 28 6.21 11.78 22.40
N GLY A 29 5.23 11.86 21.51
CA GLY A 29 4.49 10.72 21.00
C GLY A 29 5.30 10.08 19.88
N HIS A 30 5.30 8.75 19.85
CA HIS A 30 5.71 7.97 18.69
C HIS A 30 5.18 8.63 17.39
N PRO A 31 5.92 8.60 16.25
CA PRO A 31 5.44 9.17 15.01
C PRO A 31 4.01 8.70 14.77
N GLU A 32 3.14 9.65 14.48
CA GLU A 32 1.73 9.41 14.20
C GLU A 32 1.66 8.26 13.19
N SER A 33 0.97 7.19 13.60
CA SER A 33 0.96 5.87 12.97
C SER A 33 1.06 5.91 11.44
N MET A 34 1.84 5.00 10.84
CA MET A 34 1.85 4.68 9.40
C MET A 34 0.47 4.28 8.82
N THR A 35 -0.60 4.43 9.59
CA THR A 35 -1.98 4.08 9.25
C THR A 35 -2.92 5.29 9.36
N LYS A 36 -2.40 6.52 9.42
CA LYS A 36 -3.26 7.71 9.36
C LYS A 36 -3.91 7.75 7.99
N VAL A 37 -5.25 7.65 7.96
CA VAL A 37 -6.03 7.91 6.75
C VAL A 37 -5.82 9.37 6.38
N LEU A 38 -5.34 9.60 5.15
CA LEU A 38 -5.07 10.92 4.63
C LEU A 38 -6.37 11.50 4.06
N GLU A 39 -6.48 12.81 4.06
CA GLU A 39 -7.55 13.45 3.30
C GLU A 39 -7.23 13.31 1.79
N PRO A 40 -8.24 13.22 0.90
CA PRO A 40 -8.02 13.01 -0.53
C PRO A 40 -7.05 14.01 -1.17
N GLU A 41 -7.10 15.28 -0.72
CA GLU A 41 -6.20 16.35 -1.20
C GLU A 41 -4.73 16.09 -0.83
N ASP A 42 -4.49 15.53 0.37
CA ASP A 42 -3.15 15.15 0.82
C ASP A 42 -2.65 13.92 0.05
N GLU A 43 -3.53 12.96 -0.24
CA GLU A 43 -3.19 11.79 -1.07
C GLU A 43 -2.83 12.20 -2.50
N GLU A 44 -3.62 13.07 -3.13
CA GLU A 44 -3.34 13.61 -4.46
C GLU A 44 -2.04 14.39 -4.49
N TYR A 45 -1.77 15.21 -3.47
CA TYR A 45 -0.53 15.95 -3.36
C TYR A 45 0.68 15.02 -3.23
N LEU A 46 0.58 13.97 -2.41
CA LEU A 46 1.66 12.99 -2.25
C LEU A 46 1.84 12.13 -3.50
N ALA A 47 0.77 11.75 -4.19
CA ALA A 47 0.84 11.04 -5.46
C ALA A 47 1.53 11.89 -6.53
N TRP A 48 1.17 13.18 -6.63
CA TRP A 48 1.85 14.13 -7.52
C TRP A 48 3.32 14.32 -7.13
N LEU A 49 3.63 14.40 -5.82
CA LEU A 49 4.99 14.56 -5.33
C LEU A 49 5.84 13.32 -5.66
N ALA A 50 5.26 12.13 -5.51
CA ALA A 50 5.90 10.87 -5.89
C ALA A 50 6.18 10.82 -7.39
N ASP A 51 5.21 11.14 -8.25
CA ASP A 51 5.38 11.20 -9.71
C ASP A 51 6.49 12.20 -10.12
N ARG A 52 6.53 13.36 -9.45
CA ARG A 52 7.52 14.41 -9.70
C ARG A 52 8.94 14.02 -9.31
N HIS A 53 9.11 13.40 -8.15
CA HIS A 53 10.42 13.15 -7.54
C HIS A 53 10.95 11.74 -7.76
N TRP A 54 10.08 10.79 -8.10
CA TRP A 54 10.39 9.41 -8.44
C TRP A 54 9.82 9.06 -9.83
N PRO A 55 10.20 9.80 -10.89
CA PRO A 55 9.63 9.61 -12.24
C PRO A 55 9.97 8.26 -12.86
N ALA A 56 11.00 7.59 -12.34
CA ALA A 56 11.33 6.20 -12.62
C ALA A 56 11.34 5.44 -11.30
N ASP A 57 10.75 4.25 -11.30
CA ASP A 57 10.88 3.34 -10.17
C ASP A 57 12.26 2.69 -10.24
N GLU A 58 13.24 3.33 -9.59
CA GLU A 58 14.64 2.89 -9.51
C GLU A 58 14.74 1.42 -9.04
N TYR A 59 13.81 0.95 -8.22
CA TYR A 59 13.81 -0.45 -7.76
C TYR A 59 13.29 -1.40 -8.83
N LEU A 60 12.26 -1.03 -9.58
CA LEU A 60 11.80 -1.81 -10.74
C LEU A 60 12.84 -1.82 -11.86
N ASP A 61 13.56 -0.71 -12.08
CA ASP A 61 14.66 -0.67 -13.05
C ASP A 61 15.84 -1.54 -12.61
N LEU A 62 16.19 -1.51 -11.32
CA LEU A 62 17.19 -2.38 -10.72
C LEU A 62 16.76 -3.85 -10.79
N GLU A 63 15.48 -4.16 -10.58
CA GLU A 63 14.94 -5.51 -10.74
C GLU A 63 15.01 -5.95 -12.21
N ARG A 64 14.63 -5.08 -13.16
CA ARG A 64 14.77 -5.35 -14.59
C ARG A 64 16.23 -5.58 -14.97
N GLN A 65 17.15 -4.78 -14.44
CA GLN A 65 18.58 -4.91 -14.64
C GLN A 65 19.10 -6.23 -14.04
N TRP A 66 18.74 -6.56 -12.80
CA TRP A 66 19.10 -7.84 -12.17
C TRP A 66 18.52 -9.02 -12.93
N ARG A 67 17.25 -8.96 -13.37
CA ARG A 67 16.67 -9.98 -14.24
C ARG A 67 17.44 -10.10 -15.54
N ALA A 68 17.86 -9.00 -16.17
CA ALA A 68 18.64 -9.01 -17.40
C ALA A 68 20.06 -9.55 -17.21
N GLU A 69 20.73 -9.19 -16.11
CA GLU A 69 22.06 -9.66 -15.73
C GLU A 69 22.04 -11.15 -15.32
N LEU A 70 21.01 -11.58 -14.57
CA LEU A 70 20.81 -12.97 -14.13
C LEU A 70 20.25 -13.86 -15.25
N ALA A 71 19.52 -13.29 -16.22
CA ALA A 71 19.07 -14.02 -17.41
C ALA A 71 20.24 -14.45 -18.32
N ILE A 72 21.46 -13.96 -18.08
CA ILE A 72 22.64 -14.34 -18.86
C ILE A 72 23.12 -15.76 -18.54
N GLU A 73 22.81 -16.39 -17.39
CA GLU A 73 23.17 -17.80 -17.16
C GLU A 73 22.13 -18.58 -16.32
N GLY A 74 21.17 -19.21 -17.00
CA GLY A 74 20.58 -20.46 -16.53
C GLY A 74 19.42 -20.39 -15.52
N MET A 75 18.85 -19.21 -15.25
CA MET A 75 17.64 -19.12 -14.44
C MET A 75 16.42 -19.55 -15.27
N PRO A 76 15.69 -20.62 -14.91
CA PRO A 76 14.55 -21.09 -15.69
C PRO A 76 13.43 -20.05 -15.68
N ASP A 77 12.86 -19.79 -16.86
CA ASP A 77 11.62 -19.01 -17.00
C ASP A 77 10.60 -19.45 -15.94
N PRO A 78 9.89 -18.50 -15.29
CA PRO A 78 8.79 -18.85 -14.39
C PRO A 78 7.83 -19.83 -15.09
N HIS A 79 7.67 -21.00 -14.48
CA HIS A 79 6.81 -22.03 -15.06
C HIS A 79 5.38 -21.49 -15.18
N PRO A 80 4.71 -21.67 -16.34
CA PRO A 80 3.33 -21.24 -16.50
C PRO A 80 2.44 -21.97 -15.50
N CYS A 81 1.38 -21.29 -15.04
CA CYS A 81 0.40 -21.93 -14.16
C CYS A 81 -0.14 -23.20 -14.84
N PRO A 82 -0.08 -24.38 -14.20
CA PRO A 82 -0.57 -25.62 -14.81
C PRO A 82 -2.09 -25.62 -15.04
N GLY A 83 -2.82 -24.71 -14.38
CA GLY A 83 -4.26 -24.49 -14.60
C GLY A 83 -4.56 -23.71 -15.88
N CYS A 84 -4.15 -22.44 -15.95
CA CYS A 84 -4.55 -21.53 -17.05
C CYS A 84 -3.43 -21.24 -18.06
N ARG A 85 -2.23 -21.78 -17.86
CA ARG A 85 -1.03 -21.58 -18.69
C ARG A 85 -0.53 -20.14 -18.84
N ARG A 86 -1.08 -19.19 -18.06
CA ARG A 86 -0.55 -17.83 -17.98
C ARG A 86 0.76 -17.80 -17.19
N ARG A 87 1.66 -16.92 -17.59
CA ARG A 87 2.89 -16.59 -16.89
C ARG A 87 2.63 -15.23 -16.23
N GLU A 88 2.76 -15.16 -14.90
CA GLU A 88 2.93 -13.89 -14.14
C GLU A 88 1.71 -13.11 -13.63
N GLU A 89 0.48 -13.61 -13.72
CA GLU A 89 -0.68 -12.96 -13.09
C GLU A 89 -1.05 -13.66 -11.77
N ASP A 90 -0.41 -13.30 -10.66
CA ASP A 90 -0.79 -13.71 -9.29
C ASP A 90 -0.46 -15.18 -8.91
N VAL A 91 0.78 -15.63 -9.16
CA VAL A 91 1.28 -16.91 -8.62
C VAL A 91 1.92 -16.70 -7.24
N TRP A 92 1.38 -17.36 -6.21
CA TRP A 92 1.85 -17.24 -4.83
C TRP A 92 2.10 -18.61 -4.19
N PRO A 93 3.21 -18.82 -3.47
CA PRO A 93 3.42 -20.05 -2.72
C PRO A 93 2.53 -20.08 -1.46
N CYS A 94 1.92 -21.23 -1.17
CA CYS A 94 1.24 -21.46 0.09
C CYS A 94 2.25 -21.37 1.25
N ARG A 95 2.04 -20.43 2.19
CA ARG A 95 2.94 -20.24 3.34
C ARG A 95 3.16 -21.50 4.21
N MET A 96 2.20 -22.43 4.21
CA MET A 96 2.26 -23.64 5.05
C MET A 96 2.93 -24.82 4.36
N CYS A 97 2.87 -24.93 3.03
CA CYS A 97 3.33 -26.13 2.32
C CYS A 97 4.09 -25.87 1.01
N GLY A 98 4.26 -24.61 0.62
CA GLY A 98 5.00 -24.22 -0.59
C GLY A 98 4.29 -24.50 -1.91
N LEU A 99 3.11 -25.13 -1.92
CA LEU A 99 2.36 -25.35 -3.16
C LEU A 99 2.09 -24.02 -3.86
N LEU A 100 2.42 -23.92 -5.14
CA LEU A 100 2.12 -22.75 -5.97
C LEU A 100 0.61 -22.63 -6.20
N LEU A 101 0.09 -21.44 -5.96
CA LEU A 101 -1.33 -21.12 -6.06
C LEU A 101 -1.52 -19.99 -7.05
N HIS A 102 -2.64 -19.95 -7.77
CA HIS A 102 -2.90 -18.92 -8.76
C HIS A 102 -4.25 -18.26 -8.52
N ALA A 103 -4.26 -17.00 -8.08
CA ALA A 103 -5.49 -16.31 -7.70
C ALA A 103 -6.45 -16.17 -8.89
N GLY A 104 -5.95 -15.76 -10.06
CA GLY A 104 -6.79 -15.53 -11.24
C GLY A 104 -7.53 -16.75 -11.79
N CYS A 105 -7.05 -17.98 -11.54
CA CYS A 105 -7.73 -19.21 -12.01
C CYS A 105 -8.10 -20.20 -10.88
N GLY A 106 -7.78 -19.88 -9.63
CA GLY A 106 -7.98 -20.75 -8.48
C GLY A 106 -7.08 -22.00 -8.44
N HIS A 107 -6.00 -22.08 -9.24
CA HIS A 107 -5.13 -23.26 -9.22
C HIS A 107 -4.52 -23.47 -7.83
N GLY A 108 -4.50 -24.72 -7.35
CA GLY A 108 -4.00 -25.07 -6.02
C GLY A 108 -4.93 -24.64 -4.88
N MET A 109 -6.09 -24.06 -5.18
CA MET A 109 -7.03 -23.55 -4.19
C MET A 109 -8.43 -24.14 -4.39
N ARG A 110 -9.22 -24.18 -3.31
CA ARG A 110 -10.66 -24.42 -3.36
C ARG A 110 -11.38 -23.31 -2.60
N LYS A 111 -12.51 -22.86 -3.12
CA LYS A 111 -13.34 -21.83 -2.48
C LYS A 111 -14.33 -22.47 -1.51
N ARG A 112 -14.42 -21.95 -0.28
CA ARG A 112 -15.40 -22.32 0.74
C ARG A 112 -16.21 -21.09 1.12
N ARG A 113 -17.53 -21.12 0.89
CA ARG A 113 -18.41 -20.06 1.42
C ARG A 113 -18.50 -20.16 2.93
N VAL A 114 -18.46 -19.01 3.60
CA VAL A 114 -18.62 -18.92 5.05
C VAL A 114 -20.10 -18.81 5.39
N VAL A 115 -20.57 -19.64 6.34
CA VAL A 115 -21.99 -19.67 6.73
C VAL A 115 -22.41 -18.40 7.47
N ARG A 116 -21.52 -17.85 8.28
CA ARG A 116 -21.70 -16.60 9.01
C ARG A 116 -20.56 -15.67 8.64
N PRO A 117 -20.79 -14.66 7.78
CA PRO A 117 -19.77 -13.68 7.45
C PRO A 117 -19.16 -13.08 8.72
N TYR A 118 -17.85 -12.91 8.72
CA TYR A 118 -17.11 -12.37 9.86
C TYR A 118 -16.19 -11.25 9.39
N ARG A 119 -15.80 -10.38 10.34
CA ARG A 119 -14.85 -9.30 10.10
C ARG A 119 -13.51 -9.66 10.74
N THR A 120 -12.42 -9.42 10.02
CA THR A 120 -11.08 -9.48 10.61
C THR A 120 -10.79 -8.15 11.31
N ARG A 121 -9.83 -8.13 12.24
CA ARG A 121 -9.52 -6.92 13.02
C ARG A 121 -9.16 -5.72 12.14
N ASP A 122 -8.61 -5.99 10.97
CA ASP A 122 -8.07 -4.98 10.06
C ASP A 122 -9.07 -4.59 8.94
N MET A 123 -10.25 -5.24 8.87
CA MET A 123 -11.30 -4.99 7.86
C MET A 123 -12.55 -4.42 8.55
N GLN A 124 -12.62 -3.09 8.71
CA GLN A 124 -13.71 -2.46 9.47
C GLN A 124 -15.04 -2.40 8.71
N ALA A 125 -15.01 -2.23 7.38
CA ALA A 125 -16.22 -2.10 6.55
C ALA A 125 -16.67 -3.44 5.93
N GLU A 126 -15.73 -4.25 5.45
CA GLU A 126 -16.03 -5.42 4.61
C GLU A 126 -16.17 -6.72 5.41
N ALA A 127 -17.19 -7.54 5.09
CA ALA A 127 -17.37 -8.86 5.68
C ALA A 127 -16.78 -9.97 4.80
N VAL A 128 -16.12 -10.95 5.41
CA VAL A 128 -15.62 -12.14 4.70
C VAL A 128 -16.80 -13.06 4.36
N ILE A 129 -17.04 -13.29 3.07
CA ILE A 129 -18.12 -14.14 2.55
C ILE A 129 -17.62 -15.51 2.06
N ALA A 130 -16.34 -15.62 1.72
CA ALA A 130 -15.70 -16.86 1.31
C ALA A 130 -14.22 -16.90 1.66
N GLU A 131 -13.70 -18.11 1.81
CA GLU A 131 -12.29 -18.40 2.05
C GLU A 131 -11.75 -19.24 0.91
N TRP A 132 -10.57 -18.85 0.41
CA TRP A 132 -9.77 -19.70 -0.47
C TRP A 132 -8.85 -20.56 0.38
N ILE A 133 -8.90 -21.86 0.14
CA ILE A 133 -8.23 -22.88 0.93
C ILE A 133 -7.25 -23.64 0.05
N CYS A 134 -6.00 -23.76 0.49
CA CYS A 134 -5.01 -24.58 -0.18
C CYS A 134 -5.46 -26.04 -0.25
N VAL A 135 -5.43 -26.64 -1.44
CA VAL A 135 -5.88 -28.04 -1.63
C VAL A 135 -4.95 -29.07 -0.97
N ASN A 136 -3.69 -28.72 -0.72
CA ASN A 136 -2.70 -29.62 -0.15
C ASN A 136 -2.72 -29.65 1.38
N CYS A 137 -2.65 -28.48 2.03
CA CYS A 137 -2.53 -28.39 3.50
C CYS A 137 -3.78 -27.83 4.20
N SER A 138 -4.82 -27.48 3.45
CA SER A 138 -6.07 -26.90 3.98
C SER A 138 -5.91 -25.57 4.73
N SER A 139 -4.80 -24.84 4.55
CA SER A 139 -4.65 -23.48 5.08
C SER A 139 -5.51 -22.49 4.30
N VAL A 140 -6.07 -21.48 4.98
CA VAL A 140 -6.69 -20.32 4.33
C VAL A 140 -5.58 -19.44 3.72
N VAL A 141 -5.73 -19.08 2.45
CA VAL A 141 -4.71 -18.39 1.63
C VAL A 141 -5.20 -17.07 1.06
N ALA A 142 -6.50 -16.89 0.89
CA ALA A 142 -7.13 -15.61 0.51
C ALA A 142 -8.57 -15.56 1.04
N LEU A 143 -9.12 -14.35 1.09
CA LEU A 143 -10.47 -14.06 1.57
C LEU A 143 -11.24 -13.32 0.48
N ASP A 144 -12.48 -13.73 0.25
CA ASP A 144 -13.43 -12.95 -0.55
C ASP A 144 -14.28 -12.11 0.38
N LEU A 145 -14.36 -10.83 0.04
CA LEU A 145 -15.02 -9.81 0.82
C LEU A 145 -16.36 -9.46 0.14
N ASP A 146 -17.36 -9.10 0.93
CA ASP A 146 -18.53 -8.41 0.38
C ASP A 146 -18.05 -7.02 -0.06
N GLN A 147 -18.03 -6.80 -1.37
CA GLN A 147 -17.81 -5.49 -1.96
C GLN A 147 -19.19 -4.88 -2.16
N GLU A 148 -19.46 -3.75 -1.51
CA GLU A 148 -20.61 -2.93 -1.88
C GLU A 148 -20.41 -2.52 -3.35
N PRO A 149 -21.43 -2.67 -4.22
CA PRO A 149 -21.29 -2.26 -5.61
C PRO A 149 -20.97 -0.75 -5.64
N GLU A 150 -19.90 -0.37 -6.34
CA GLU A 150 -19.63 1.04 -6.66
C GLU A 150 -20.89 1.63 -7.31
N GLU A 151 -21.49 2.63 -6.66
CA GLU A 151 -22.60 3.39 -7.23
C GLU A 151 -22.04 4.27 -8.36
N ASP A 152 -22.26 3.85 -9.61
CA ASP A 152 -22.01 4.63 -10.85
C ASP A 152 -22.86 5.92 -10.93
#